data_AF-A0A144U8D8-F1
#
_entry.id   AF-A0A144U8D8-F1
#
_cell.length_a   1.000
_cell.length_b   1.000
_cell.length_c   1.000
_cell.angle_alpha   90.00
_cell.angle_beta   90.00
_cell.angle_gamma   90.00
#
_symmetry.space_group_name_H-M   'P 1'
#
loop_
_entity.id
_entity.type
_entity.pdbx_description
1 polymer ?
#
loop_
_entity_poly.entity_id
_entity_poly.type
_entity_poly.pdbx_seq_one_letter_code
_entity_poly.pdbx_strand_id
1 'polypeptide(L)'
;MSQTLPEIDVLFVAGFGPISRDTESSTAFYVQTLGLPLKPMEGNTDYLLAEEGQLEGVKHFAVWPLAQAATSCFGEEMWPVEHPIPQGWVEYEVQDLDSATRVLSEKGYRLLVANRMEPWGQTVTRLLSPEGLLTGLTITPWLRG
;
A
#
# COMPACT_ATOMS: atom_id res chain seq x y z
N MET A 1 24.04 -7.92 26.49
CA MET A 1 23.74 -6.78 25.59
C MET A 1 22.26 -6.89 25.27
N SER A 2 21.41 -6.08 25.90
CA SER A 2 19.98 -6.06 25.52
C SER A 2 19.89 -5.35 24.19
N GLN A 3 19.52 -6.05 23.12
CA GLN A 3 19.21 -5.38 21.86
C GLN A 3 17.99 -4.51 22.13
N THR A 4 18.14 -3.19 21.99
CA THR A 4 17.01 -2.27 21.98
C THR A 4 16.15 -2.64 20.78
N LEU A 5 14.95 -3.16 21.04
CA LEU A 5 13.98 -3.42 20.00
C LEU A 5 13.64 -2.10 19.29
N PRO A 6 13.44 -2.12 17.96
CA PRO A 6 13.00 -0.93 17.25
C PRO A 6 11.64 -0.47 17.78
N GLU A 7 11.41 0.84 17.83
CA GLU A 7 10.12 1.43 18.27
C GLU A 7 8.96 1.04 17.34
N ILE A 8 9.27 0.75 16.08
CA ILE A 8 8.35 0.17 15.10
C ILE A 8 8.94 -1.17 14.67
N ASP A 9 8.24 -2.26 14.95
CA ASP A 9 8.65 -3.61 14.56
C ASP A 9 7.93 -4.01 13.26
N VAL A 10 8.69 -4.04 12.16
CA VAL A 10 8.21 -4.44 10.83
C VAL A 10 8.45 -5.93 10.64
N LEU A 11 7.37 -6.67 10.34
CA LEU A 11 7.39 -8.12 10.20
C LEU A 11 7.74 -8.56 8.77
N PHE A 12 7.08 -7.97 7.77
CA PHE A 12 7.29 -8.27 6.35
C PHE A 12 6.63 -7.20 5.45
N VAL A 13 6.86 -7.30 4.14
CA VAL A 13 6.14 -6.50 3.13
C VAL A 13 4.80 -7.16 2.83
N ALA A 14 3.71 -6.53 3.30
CA ALA A 14 2.34 -6.98 3.09
C ALA A 14 1.91 -6.77 1.63
N GLY A 15 2.38 -5.69 0.99
CA GLY A 15 2.12 -5.50 -0.42
C GLY A 15 3.01 -4.46 -1.08
N PHE A 16 3.08 -4.53 -2.40
CA PHE A 16 3.83 -3.59 -3.23
C PHE A 16 3.27 -3.52 -4.64
N GLY A 17 3.38 -2.37 -5.27
CA GLY A 17 3.14 -2.26 -6.70
C GLY A 17 3.20 -0.84 -7.23
N PRO A 18 3.03 -0.67 -8.55
CA PRO A 18 2.99 0.64 -9.18
C PRO A 18 1.66 1.34 -8.87
N ILE A 19 1.71 2.68 -8.87
CA ILE A 19 0.51 3.52 -8.94
C ILE A 19 0.26 3.86 -10.40
N SER A 20 -0.82 3.33 -10.99
CA SER A 20 -1.14 3.59 -12.40
C SER A 20 -1.86 4.92 -12.58
N ARG A 21 -1.46 5.65 -13.61
CA ARG A 21 -2.20 6.84 -14.10
C ARG A 21 -3.15 6.51 -15.24
N ASP A 22 -2.90 5.40 -15.90
CA ASP A 22 -3.65 4.93 -17.06
C ASP A 22 -3.74 3.41 -17.00
N THR A 23 -4.97 2.90 -16.86
CA THR A 23 -5.24 1.46 -16.72
C THR A 23 -4.91 0.70 -17.99
N GLU A 24 -5.19 1.28 -19.17
CA GLU A 24 -4.95 0.61 -20.46
C GLU A 24 -3.45 0.40 -20.71
N SER A 25 -2.64 1.45 -20.56
CA SER A 25 -1.18 1.38 -20.70
C SER A 25 -0.57 0.41 -19.67
N SER A 26 -1.07 0.43 -18.44
CA SER A 26 -0.61 -0.49 -17.38
C SER A 26 -0.95 -1.94 -17.72
N THR A 27 -2.15 -2.20 -18.25
CA THR A 27 -2.57 -3.54 -18.71
C THR A 27 -1.69 -4.02 -19.87
N ALA A 28 -1.47 -3.15 -20.86
CA ALA A 28 -0.62 -3.46 -22.01
C ALA A 28 0.82 -3.82 -21.58
N PHE A 29 1.36 -3.11 -20.60
CA PHE A 29 2.71 -3.36 -20.11
C PHE A 29 2.77 -4.59 -19.17
N TYR A 30 2.10 -4.55 -18.02
CA TYR A 30 2.26 -5.56 -16.98
C TYR A 30 1.65 -6.92 -17.36
N VAL A 31 0.50 -6.92 -18.02
CA VAL A 31 -0.20 -8.18 -18.37
C VAL A 31 0.21 -8.65 -19.74
N GLN A 32 0.04 -7.83 -20.77
CA GLN A 32 0.21 -8.29 -22.16
C GLN A 32 1.68 -8.43 -22.56
N THR A 33 2.55 -7.49 -22.15
CA THR A 33 3.96 -7.49 -22.53
C THR A 33 4.82 -8.33 -21.59
N LEU A 34 4.70 -8.12 -20.28
CA LEU A 34 5.49 -8.84 -19.28
C LEU A 34 4.91 -10.22 -18.92
N GLY A 35 3.63 -10.46 -19.18
CA GLY A 35 2.98 -11.74 -18.88
C GLY A 35 2.78 -11.99 -17.39
N LEU A 36 2.70 -10.94 -16.55
CA LEU A 36 2.43 -11.12 -15.13
C LEU A 36 1.03 -11.73 -14.93
N PRO A 37 0.83 -12.63 -13.95
CA PRO A 37 -0.44 -13.30 -13.71
C PRO A 37 -1.44 -12.40 -12.98
N LEU A 38 -1.65 -11.19 -13.48
CA LEU A 38 -2.56 -10.21 -12.88
C LEU A 38 -3.96 -10.34 -13.47
N LYS A 39 -4.97 -10.27 -12.62
CA LYS A 39 -6.38 -10.25 -13.00
C LYS A 39 -7.08 -9.05 -12.33
N PRO A 40 -8.17 -8.54 -12.92
CA PRO A 40 -8.99 -7.55 -12.26
C PRO A 40 -9.60 -8.09 -10.96
N MET A 41 -9.69 -7.25 -9.94
CA MET A 41 -10.41 -7.58 -8.72
C MET A 41 -11.91 -7.70 -8.99
N GLU A 42 -12.57 -8.65 -8.36
CA GLU A 42 -14.04 -8.74 -8.44
C GLU A 42 -14.68 -7.44 -7.96
N GLY A 43 -15.57 -6.87 -8.78
CA GLY A 43 -16.21 -5.57 -8.49
C GLY A 43 -15.34 -4.34 -8.74
N ASN A 44 -14.08 -4.48 -9.18
CA ASN A 44 -13.19 -3.37 -9.51
C ASN A 44 -12.25 -3.75 -10.65
N THR A 45 -12.65 -3.40 -11.87
CA THR A 45 -11.96 -3.82 -13.10
C THR A 45 -10.59 -3.16 -13.31
N ASP A 46 -10.35 -2.02 -12.66
CA ASP A 46 -9.12 -1.24 -12.87
C ASP A 46 -8.01 -1.60 -11.89
N TYR A 47 -8.35 -2.31 -10.80
CA TYR A 47 -7.38 -2.81 -9.84
C TYR A 47 -6.90 -4.20 -10.26
N LEU A 48 -5.71 -4.26 -10.86
CA LEU A 48 -5.11 -5.50 -11.33
C LEU A 48 -4.21 -6.09 -10.24
N LEU A 49 -4.49 -7.31 -9.80
CA LEU A 49 -3.72 -7.98 -8.75
C LEU A 49 -3.30 -9.39 -9.16
N ALA A 50 -2.16 -9.84 -8.63
CA ALA A 50 -1.83 -11.25 -8.65
C ALA A 50 -2.70 -12.00 -7.63
N GLU A 51 -3.22 -13.16 -8.01
CA GLU A 51 -3.82 -14.08 -7.04
C GLU A 51 -2.75 -14.56 -6.05
N GLU A 52 -3.18 -14.89 -4.84
CA GLU A 52 -2.28 -15.32 -3.77
C GLU A 52 -1.41 -16.50 -4.22
N GLY A 53 -0.10 -16.38 -4.00
CA GLY A 53 0.89 -17.40 -4.39
C GLY A 53 1.21 -17.48 -5.88
N GLN A 54 0.58 -16.67 -6.76
CA GLN A 54 0.92 -16.63 -8.18
C GLN A 54 2.15 -15.77 -8.51
N LEU A 55 2.55 -14.87 -7.60
CA LEU A 55 3.75 -14.05 -7.74
C LEU A 55 4.51 -14.01 -6.41
N GLU A 56 5.77 -14.44 -6.43
CA GLU A 56 6.64 -14.43 -5.26
C GLU A 56 7.28 -13.05 -5.00
N GLY A 57 7.84 -12.86 -3.80
CA GLY A 57 8.58 -11.67 -3.38
C GLY A 57 7.81 -10.77 -2.42
N VAL A 58 6.51 -10.56 -2.66
CA VAL A 58 5.60 -9.82 -1.77
C VAL A 58 4.31 -10.60 -1.55
N LYS A 59 3.62 -10.37 -0.43
CA LYS A 59 2.38 -11.08 -0.11
C LYS A 59 1.22 -10.65 -1.01
N HIS A 60 1.20 -9.39 -1.45
CA HIS A 60 0.22 -8.85 -2.37
C HIS A 60 0.90 -7.96 -3.40
N PHE A 61 0.68 -8.24 -4.69
CA PHE A 61 1.14 -7.36 -5.76
C PHE A 61 -0.05 -6.88 -6.57
N ALA A 62 -0.18 -5.56 -6.70
CA ALA A 62 -1.24 -4.96 -7.50
C ALA A 62 -0.82 -3.64 -8.15
N VAL A 63 -1.31 -3.44 -9.38
CA VAL A 63 -1.28 -2.15 -10.06
C VAL A 63 -2.46 -1.35 -9.57
N TRP A 64 -2.21 -0.36 -8.71
CA TRP A 64 -3.26 0.39 -8.02
C TRP A 64 -3.52 1.73 -8.74
N PRO A 65 -4.73 1.98 -9.27
CA PRO A 65 -5.04 3.26 -9.91
C PRO A 65 -4.90 4.45 -8.96
N LEU A 66 -4.26 5.52 -9.45
CA LEU A 66 -4.05 6.76 -8.69
C LEU A 66 -5.36 7.32 -8.14
N ALA A 67 -6.44 7.27 -8.91
CA ALA A 67 -7.74 7.76 -8.46
C ALA A 67 -8.29 6.96 -7.27
N GLN A 68 -8.07 5.64 -7.26
CA GLN A 68 -8.47 4.78 -6.15
C GLN A 68 -7.56 4.98 -4.92
N ALA A 69 -6.27 5.20 -5.14
CA ALA A 69 -5.34 5.57 -4.07
C ALA A 69 -5.70 6.93 -3.44
N ALA A 70 -6.11 7.91 -4.27
CA ALA A 70 -6.62 9.20 -3.82
C ALA A 70 -7.90 9.03 -3.00
N THR A 71 -8.88 8.26 -3.50
CA THR A 71 -10.13 8.01 -2.76
C THR A 71 -9.86 7.32 -1.44
N SER A 72 -8.93 6.36 -1.41
CA SER A 72 -8.52 5.73 -0.16
C SER A 72 -7.87 6.73 0.78
N CYS A 73 -6.94 7.58 0.34
CA CYS A 73 -6.23 8.49 1.24
C CYS A 73 -7.07 9.69 1.69
N PHE A 74 -7.89 10.25 0.80
CA PHE A 74 -8.50 11.57 0.97
C PHE A 74 -10.03 11.56 0.83
N GLY A 75 -10.62 10.45 0.37
CA GLY A 75 -12.07 10.37 0.09
C GLY A 75 -12.49 10.99 -1.24
N GLU A 76 -11.53 11.42 -2.09
CA GLU A 76 -11.77 12.02 -3.40
C GLU A 76 -10.95 11.33 -4.49
N GLU A 77 -11.48 11.27 -5.71
CA GLU A 77 -10.80 10.60 -6.84
C GLU A 77 -9.56 11.36 -7.35
N MET A 78 -9.43 12.66 -7.01
CA MET A 78 -8.32 13.47 -7.45
C MET A 78 -7.20 13.48 -6.41
N TRP A 79 -5.98 13.13 -6.83
CA TRP A 79 -4.83 13.26 -5.95
C TRP A 79 -4.55 14.76 -5.70
N PRO A 80 -4.52 15.22 -4.44
CA PRO A 80 -4.37 16.64 -4.15
C PRO A 80 -3.01 17.18 -4.61
N VAL A 81 -3.01 18.39 -5.19
CA VAL A 81 -1.85 18.99 -5.86
C VAL A 81 -0.72 19.39 -4.91
N GLU A 82 -1.02 19.52 -3.61
CA GLU A 82 -0.04 19.80 -2.56
C GLU A 82 0.83 18.59 -2.20
N HIS A 83 0.50 17.41 -2.72
CA HIS A 83 1.25 16.18 -2.50
C HIS A 83 1.94 15.73 -3.80
N PRO A 84 3.22 15.33 -3.75
CA PRO A 84 3.84 14.61 -4.86
C PRO A 84 2.97 13.40 -5.25
N ILE A 85 2.81 13.19 -6.56
CA ILE A 85 2.05 12.05 -7.06
C ILE A 85 2.92 10.79 -6.92
N PRO A 86 2.50 9.78 -6.14
CA PRO A 86 3.28 8.57 -5.95
C PRO A 86 3.37 7.78 -7.27
N GLN A 87 4.52 7.18 -7.53
CA GLN A 87 4.73 6.27 -8.66
C GLN A 87 4.56 4.80 -8.27
N GLY A 88 4.55 4.51 -6.97
CA GLY A 88 4.38 3.18 -6.42
C GLY A 88 3.89 3.26 -4.97
N TRP A 89 3.48 2.11 -4.47
CA TRP A 89 3.03 1.93 -3.10
C TRP A 89 3.74 0.74 -2.47
N VAL A 90 3.92 0.80 -1.15
CA VAL A 90 4.48 -0.29 -0.36
C VAL A 90 3.76 -0.33 0.98
N GLU A 91 3.32 -1.50 1.41
CA GLU A 91 2.74 -1.72 2.72
C GLU A 91 3.61 -2.67 3.54
N TYR A 92 3.95 -2.25 4.75
CA TYR A 92 4.70 -3.04 5.72
C TYR A 92 3.76 -3.53 6.81
N GLU A 93 3.72 -4.85 7.01
CA GLU A 93 3.06 -5.44 8.17
C GLU A 93 3.86 -5.09 9.42
N VAL A 94 3.22 -4.53 10.44
CA VAL A 94 3.88 -4.13 11.70
C VAL A 94 3.30 -4.86 12.90
N GLN A 95 4.11 -5.20 13.90
CA GLN A 95 3.63 -5.92 15.08
C GLN A 95 2.45 -5.21 15.78
N ASP A 96 2.52 -3.88 15.92
CA ASP A 96 1.51 -3.02 16.53
C ASP A 96 1.36 -1.69 15.79
N LEU A 97 0.18 -1.43 15.22
CA LEU A 97 -0.07 -0.25 14.41
C LEU A 97 -0.31 1.01 15.25
N ASP A 98 -0.87 0.88 16.45
CA ASP A 98 -1.11 2.00 17.36
C ASP A 98 0.21 2.68 17.73
N SER A 99 1.19 1.88 18.17
CA SER A 99 2.53 2.38 18.48
C SER A 99 3.24 2.90 17.24
N ALA A 100 3.14 2.22 16.10
CA ALA A 100 3.76 2.68 14.87
C ALA A 100 3.23 4.05 14.42
N THR A 101 1.92 4.26 14.49
CA THR A 101 1.26 5.52 14.16
C THR A 101 1.67 6.64 15.11
N ARG A 102 1.75 6.35 16.41
CA ARG A 102 2.24 7.30 17.42
C ARG A 102 3.67 7.74 17.13
N VAL A 103 4.57 6.79 16.89
CA VAL A 103 5.99 7.07 16.59
C VAL A 103 6.13 7.94 15.35
N LEU A 104 5.40 7.64 14.28
CA LEU A 104 5.42 8.47 13.06
C LEU A 104 4.93 9.90 13.33
N SER A 105 3.86 10.05 14.12
CA SER A 105 3.31 11.36 14.47
C SER A 105 4.27 12.17 15.35
N GLU A 106 4.87 11.55 16.37
CA GLU A 106 5.83 12.19 17.28
C GLU A 106 7.10 12.63 16.56
N LYS A 107 7.52 11.90 15.53
CA LYS A 107 8.64 12.27 14.66
C LYS A 107 8.29 13.32 13.59
N GLY A 108 7.04 13.77 13.54
CA GLY A 108 6.59 14.85 12.66
C GLY A 108 6.35 14.42 11.22
N TYR A 109 6.18 13.13 10.93
CA TYR A 109 5.80 12.69 9.59
C TYR A 109 4.35 13.09 9.27
N ARG A 110 4.12 13.55 8.04
CA ARG A 110 2.78 13.92 7.56
C ARG A 110 2.02 12.66 7.17
N LEU A 111 1.13 12.21 8.06
CA LEU A 111 0.21 11.11 7.79
C LEU A 111 -0.91 11.56 6.85
N LEU A 112 -1.18 10.77 5.82
CA LEU A 112 -2.36 10.92 4.94
C LEU A 112 -3.56 10.19 5.54
N VAL A 113 -3.30 9.02 6.14
CA VAL A 113 -4.29 8.22 6.87
C VAL A 113 -3.64 7.81 8.19
N ALA A 114 -4.34 7.98 9.30
CA ALA A 114 -3.85 7.62 10.62
C ALA A 114 -4.75 6.56 11.25
N ASN A 115 -4.21 5.34 11.37
CA ASN A 115 -4.78 4.20 12.07
C ASN A 115 -6.27 3.95 11.75
N ARG A 116 -6.56 3.82 10.45
CA ARG A 116 -7.92 3.61 9.95
C ARG A 116 -8.18 2.14 9.69
N MET A 117 -9.34 1.66 10.10
CA MET A 117 -9.86 0.35 9.68
C MET A 117 -10.49 0.47 8.29
N GLU A 118 -10.00 -0.32 7.35
CA GLU A 118 -10.57 -0.44 6.01
C GLU A 118 -11.78 -1.40 6.02
N PRO A 119 -12.73 -1.28 5.08
CA PRO A 119 -13.95 -2.11 5.04
C PRO A 119 -13.69 -3.63 4.98
N TRP A 120 -12.54 -4.04 4.47
CA TRP A 120 -12.14 -5.45 4.36
C TRP A 120 -11.34 -5.96 5.57
N GLY A 121 -11.20 -5.17 6.64
CA GLY A 121 -10.65 -5.62 7.93
C GLY A 121 -9.14 -5.41 8.13
N GLN A 122 -8.43 -4.83 7.16
CA GLN A 122 -7.07 -4.31 7.36
C GLN A 122 -7.14 -3.00 8.15
N THR A 123 -6.22 -2.79 9.09
CA THR A 123 -5.96 -1.44 9.63
C THR A 123 -4.70 -0.86 9.02
N VAL A 124 -4.68 0.46 8.80
CA VAL A 124 -3.59 1.11 8.09
C VAL A 124 -3.30 2.54 8.55
N THR A 125 -2.02 2.88 8.58
CA THR A 125 -1.49 4.25 8.59
C THR A 125 -0.72 4.49 7.31
N ARG A 126 -1.06 5.52 6.54
CA ARG A 126 -0.41 5.85 5.26
C ARG A 126 0.28 7.21 5.30
N LEU A 127 1.42 7.30 4.62
CA LEU A 127 2.19 8.52 4.42
C LEU A 127 2.93 8.45 3.07
N LEU A 128 3.54 9.56 2.65
CA LEU A 128 4.54 9.52 1.58
C LEU A 128 5.93 9.31 2.20
N SER A 129 6.70 8.37 1.66
CA SER A 129 8.12 8.20 2.02
C SER A 129 8.96 9.39 1.51
N PRO A 130 10.22 9.53 1.94
CA PRO A 130 11.15 10.53 1.39
C PRO A 130 11.33 10.43 -0.13
N GLU A 131 11.21 9.23 -0.69
CA GLU A 131 11.29 8.94 -2.13
C GLU A 131 9.96 9.19 -2.87
N GLY A 132 8.88 9.50 -2.14
CA GLY A 132 7.56 9.75 -2.69
C GLY A 132 6.73 8.50 -2.95
N LEU A 133 7.08 7.35 -2.36
CA LEU A 133 6.21 6.17 -2.40
C LEU A 133 5.02 6.36 -1.45
N LEU A 134 3.84 5.88 -1.85
CA LEU A 134 2.71 5.75 -0.93
C LEU A 134 2.99 4.58 0.02
N THR A 135 3.51 4.90 1.20
CA THR A 135 3.89 3.94 2.21
C THR A 135 2.77 3.71 3.20
N GLY A 136 2.43 2.46 3.47
CA GLY A 136 1.52 2.04 4.54
C GLY A 136 2.24 1.22 5.60
N LEU A 137 1.84 1.41 6.86
CA LEU A 137 2.04 0.45 7.94
C LEU A 137 0.69 -0.20 8.22
N THR A 138 0.64 -1.53 8.30
CA THR A 138 -0.63 -2.27 8.31
C THR A 138 -0.70 -3.35 9.38
N ILE A 139 -1.94 -3.63 9.82
CA ILE A 139 -2.33 -4.94 10.36
C ILE A 139 -3.18 -5.63 9.30
N THR A 140 -2.72 -6.76 8.77
CA THR A 140 -3.44 -7.57 7.77
C THR A 140 -3.73 -8.96 8.35
N PRO A 141 -4.90 -9.18 9.00
CA PRO A 141 -5.15 -10.40 9.79
C PRO A 141 -4.96 -11.72 9.03
N TRP A 142 -5.32 -11.78 7.75
CA TRP A 142 -5.18 -12.99 6.93
C TRP A 142 -3.74 -13.30 6.50
N LEU A 143 -2.81 -12.34 6.58
CA LEU A 143 -1.40 -12.55 6.22
C LEU A 143 -0.53 -13.03 7.40
N ARG A 144 -1.10 -13.10 8.61
CA ARG A 144 -0.40 -13.49 9.85
C ARG A 144 -0.54 -14.97 10.22
N GLY A 145 -1.19 -15.77 9.37
CA GLY A 145 -1.42 -17.21 9.54
C GLY A 145 -0.33 -18.07 8.94
#